data_AF-A0A0Q6W6P8-F1
#
_entry.id   AF-A0A0Q6W6P8-F1
#
_cell.length_a   1.000
_cell.length_b   1.000
_cell.length_c   1.000
_cell.angle_alpha   90.00
_cell.angle_beta   90.00
_cell.angle_gamma   90.00
#
_symmetry.space_group_name_H-M   'P 1'
#
loop_
_entity.id
_entity.type
_entity.pdbx_description
1 polymer ?
#
loop_
_entity_poly.entity_id
_entity_poly.type
_entity_poly.pdbx_seq_one_letter_code
_entity_poly.pdbx_strand_id
1 'polypeptide(L)'
;MKVDTAKNLQATLGEAWLQARREWMGNARLRWGVRMILATLWIWFSLLAQDQAAAWRAEGDEAQAQMQRLSSLRSETVWPQRAEDARTQLESARALLWTAASQGQAEATLQDRLREMAAKAGLTIRELSIVAGDTKPTSDGARPLRVRLIVDMSDRVALTGFLSEVSQSPQLIIVDTLRLRPQAAPPRAEIEVRVLYREQAKAS
;
A
#
# COMPACT_ATOMS: atom_id res chain seq x y z
N MET A 1 -9.66 29.12 -70.27
CA MET A 1 -10.95 29.51 -69.67
C MET A 1 -10.96 29.66 -68.13
N LYS A 2 -9.99 29.14 -67.34
CA LYS A 2 -9.91 29.38 -65.87
C LYS A 2 -9.09 30.62 -65.45
N VAL A 3 -8.27 31.18 -66.34
CA VAL A 3 -7.36 32.29 -66.03
C VAL A 3 -8.09 33.65 -66.04
N ASP A 4 -9.15 33.77 -66.84
CA ASP A 4 -9.90 35.03 -66.99
C ASP A 4 -10.77 35.34 -65.75
N THR A 5 -11.22 34.31 -65.02
CA THR A 5 -12.05 34.47 -63.81
C THR A 5 -11.26 35.03 -62.63
N ALA A 6 -9.99 34.61 -62.44
CA ALA A 6 -9.14 35.12 -61.36
C ALA A 6 -8.72 36.58 -61.58
N LYS A 7 -8.43 36.96 -62.84
CA LYS A 7 -8.14 38.37 -63.20
C LYS A 7 -9.37 39.27 -63.02
N ASN A 8 -10.56 38.80 -63.39
CA ASN A 8 -11.79 39.55 -63.19
C ASN A 8 -12.16 39.71 -61.70
N LEU A 9 -11.87 38.72 -60.85
CA LEU A 9 -12.02 38.84 -59.39
C LEU A 9 -11.05 39.87 -58.80
N GLN A 10 -9.79 39.88 -59.25
CA GLN A 10 -8.82 40.88 -58.79
C GLN A 10 -9.18 42.30 -59.25
N ALA A 11 -9.68 42.46 -60.48
CA ALA A 11 -10.10 43.75 -61.01
C ALA A 11 -11.33 44.31 -60.28
N THR A 12 -12.36 43.48 -60.04
CA THR A 12 -13.57 43.87 -59.30
C THR A 12 -13.29 44.18 -57.83
N LEU A 13 -12.37 43.43 -57.19
CA LEU A 13 -11.90 43.75 -55.84
C LEU A 13 -11.17 45.10 -55.79
N GLY A 14 -10.34 45.40 -56.80
CA GLY A 14 -9.64 46.69 -56.90
C GLY A 14 -10.59 47.88 -57.08
N GLU A 15 -11.62 47.73 -57.92
CA GLU A 15 -12.64 48.77 -58.12
C GLU A 15 -13.52 48.96 -56.89
N ALA A 16 -13.95 47.87 -56.26
CA ALA A 16 -14.69 47.92 -54.99
C ALA A 16 -13.87 48.61 -53.88
N TRP A 17 -12.56 48.37 -53.84
CA TRP A 17 -11.66 49.02 -52.89
C TRP A 17 -11.52 50.54 -53.13
N LEU A 18 -11.44 50.97 -54.39
CA LEU A 18 -11.38 52.38 -54.75
C LEU A 18 -12.71 53.11 -54.50
N GLN A 19 -13.85 52.43 -54.68
CA GLN A 19 -15.17 52.98 -54.30
C GLN A 19 -15.31 53.08 -52.78
N ALA A 20 -14.99 52.02 -52.05
CA ALA A 20 -14.99 52.01 -50.59
C ALA A 20 -14.10 53.11 -49.99
N ARG A 21 -12.90 53.35 -50.57
CA ARG A 21 -11.99 54.43 -50.14
C ARG A 21 -12.59 55.82 -50.35
N ARG A 22 -13.34 56.04 -51.44
CA ARG A 22 -13.99 57.32 -51.71
C ARG A 22 -15.16 57.58 -50.75
N GLU A 23 -15.99 56.58 -50.51
CA GLU A 23 -17.09 56.67 -49.54
C GLU A 23 -16.58 56.85 -48.09
N TRP A 24 -15.44 56.23 -47.77
CA TRP A 24 -14.76 56.37 -46.49
C TRP A 24 -14.28 57.79 -46.20
N MET A 25 -13.73 58.47 -47.21
CA MET A 25 -13.26 59.86 -47.07
C MET A 25 -14.42 60.86 -47.04
N GLY A 26 -15.54 60.56 -47.71
CA GLY A 26 -16.69 61.46 -47.82
C GLY A 26 -17.67 61.41 -46.64
N ASN A 27 -17.72 60.33 -45.86
CA ASN A 27 -18.78 60.12 -44.86
C ASN A 27 -18.27 60.01 -43.42
N ALA A 28 -18.39 61.12 -42.67
CA ALA A 28 -18.00 61.19 -41.27
C ALA A 28 -18.73 60.17 -40.38
N ARG A 29 -19.97 59.80 -40.71
CA ARG A 29 -20.77 58.80 -39.96
C ARG A 29 -20.18 57.40 -40.10
N LEU A 30 -19.67 57.04 -41.28
CA LEU A 30 -19.06 55.73 -41.55
C LEU A 30 -17.77 55.53 -40.74
N ARG A 31 -16.93 56.57 -40.66
CA ARG A 31 -15.71 56.55 -39.84
C ARG A 31 -15.99 56.33 -38.35
N TRP A 32 -17.04 56.96 -37.81
CA TRP A 32 -17.45 56.73 -36.44
C TRP A 32 -17.99 55.32 -36.22
N GLY A 33 -18.78 54.79 -37.15
CA GLY A 33 -19.24 53.41 -37.12
C GLY A 33 -18.08 52.40 -37.06
N VAL A 34 -17.07 52.55 -37.91
CA VAL A 34 -15.92 51.64 -37.89
C VAL A 34 -15.03 51.82 -36.68
N ARG A 35 -14.90 53.03 -36.14
CA ARG A 35 -14.22 53.24 -34.83
C ARG A 35 -14.95 52.49 -33.71
N MET A 36 -16.28 52.49 -33.69
CA MET A 36 -17.06 51.73 -32.71
C MET A 36 -16.89 50.23 -32.87
N ILE A 37 -16.86 49.73 -34.11
CA ILE A 37 -16.61 48.31 -34.40
C ILE A 37 -15.20 47.92 -33.92
N LEU A 38 -14.18 48.72 -34.26
CA LEU A 38 -12.80 48.49 -33.82
C LEU A 38 -12.67 48.52 -32.30
N ALA A 39 -13.31 49.48 -31.62
CA ALA A 39 -13.32 49.56 -30.17
C ALA A 39 -13.98 48.31 -29.55
N THR A 40 -15.09 47.85 -30.12
CA THR A 40 -15.80 46.65 -29.67
C THR A 40 -14.93 45.40 -29.86
N LEU A 41 -14.29 45.25 -31.02
CA LEU A 41 -13.36 44.14 -31.29
C LEU A 41 -12.15 44.18 -30.35
N TRP A 42 -11.63 45.37 -30.06
CA TRP A 42 -10.52 45.55 -29.13
C TRP A 42 -10.88 45.11 -27.71
N ILE A 43 -12.05 45.52 -27.22
CA ILE A 43 -12.56 45.10 -25.90
C ILE A 43 -12.76 43.59 -25.87
N TRP A 44 -13.37 43.03 -26.93
CA TRP A 44 -13.59 41.58 -27.03
C TRP A 44 -12.28 40.79 -27.01
N PHE A 45 -11.26 41.23 -27.76
CA PHE A 45 -9.94 40.59 -27.75
C PHE A 45 -9.24 40.71 -26.40
N SER A 46 -9.38 41.87 -25.73
CA SER A 46 -8.81 42.07 -24.39
C SER A 46 -9.44 41.13 -23.36
N LEU A 47 -10.76 40.93 -23.41
CA LEU A 47 -11.46 39.97 -22.57
C LEU A 47 -11.00 38.54 -22.83
N LEU A 48 -10.92 38.13 -24.09
CA LEU A 48 -10.46 36.79 -24.47
C LEU A 48 -9.01 36.51 -24.00
N ALA A 49 -8.13 37.52 -24.09
CA ALA A 49 -6.77 37.40 -23.59
C ALA A 49 -6.70 37.28 -22.06
N GLN A 50 -7.61 37.95 -21.34
CA GLN A 50 -7.70 37.85 -19.88
C GLN A 50 -8.19 36.46 -19.45
N ASP A 51 -9.19 35.91 -20.13
CA ASP A 51 -9.72 34.57 -19.84
C ASP A 51 -8.64 33.49 -20.06
N GLN A 52 -7.90 33.57 -21.18
CA GLN A 52 -6.77 32.68 -21.46
C GLN A 52 -5.66 32.82 -20.41
N ALA A 53 -5.33 34.05 -20.02
CA ALA A 53 -4.34 34.30 -18.97
C ALA A 53 -4.79 33.78 -17.59
N ALA A 54 -6.09 33.81 -17.30
CA ALA A 54 -6.65 33.24 -16.08
C ALA A 54 -6.58 31.70 -16.10
N ALA A 55 -6.90 31.07 -17.23
CA ALA A 55 -6.79 29.62 -17.40
C ALA A 55 -5.34 29.12 -17.19
N TRP A 56 -4.36 29.78 -17.81
CA TRP A 56 -2.95 29.41 -17.64
C TRP A 56 -2.43 29.60 -16.21
N ARG A 57 -2.91 30.63 -15.50
CA ARG A 57 -2.58 30.80 -14.07
C ARG A 57 -3.17 29.68 -13.23
N ALA A 58 -4.44 29.33 -13.47
CA ALA A 58 -5.10 28.25 -12.75
C ALA A 58 -4.38 26.90 -12.95
N GLU A 59 -3.97 26.58 -14.18
CA GLU A 59 -3.16 25.38 -14.47
C GLU A 59 -1.81 25.41 -13.76
N GLY A 60 -1.15 26.58 -13.72
CA GLY A 60 0.11 26.78 -13.01
C GLY A 60 -0.02 26.59 -11.50
N ASP A 61 -1.06 27.16 -10.91
CA ASP A 61 -1.36 27.05 -9.48
C ASP A 61 -1.68 25.60 -9.10
N GLU A 62 -2.42 24.88 -9.95
CA GLU A 62 -2.70 23.46 -9.73
C GLU A 62 -1.43 22.61 -9.79
N ALA A 63 -0.58 22.82 -10.80
CA ALA A 63 0.69 22.12 -10.91
C ALA A 63 1.61 22.39 -9.69
N GLN A 64 1.64 23.65 -9.23
CA GLN A 64 2.40 24.03 -8.04
C GLN A 64 1.84 23.38 -6.77
N ALA A 65 0.51 23.32 -6.62
CA ALA A 65 -0.13 22.64 -5.50
C ALA A 65 0.16 21.13 -5.50
N GLN A 66 0.18 20.49 -6.67
CA GLN A 66 0.57 19.09 -6.81
C GLN A 66 2.04 18.88 -6.41
N MET A 67 2.95 19.75 -6.86
CA MET A 67 4.37 19.70 -6.46
C MET A 67 4.54 19.88 -4.96
N GLN A 68 3.80 20.79 -4.32
CA GLN A 68 3.85 20.99 -2.87
C GLN A 68 3.41 19.73 -2.11
N ARG A 69 2.31 19.08 -2.51
CA ARG A 69 1.85 17.82 -1.92
C ARG A 69 2.88 16.69 -2.07
N LEU A 70 3.55 16.60 -3.23
CA LEU A 70 4.61 15.63 -3.45
C LEU A 70 5.87 15.95 -2.64
N SER A 71 6.19 17.24 -2.48
CA SER A 71 7.34 17.68 -1.69
C SER A 71 7.18 17.35 -0.20
N SER A 72 5.97 17.49 0.36
CA SER A 72 5.69 17.11 1.75
C SER A 72 5.87 15.61 1.99
N LEU A 73 5.52 14.78 1.01
CA LEU A 73 5.76 13.33 1.05
C LEU A 73 7.25 12.97 0.94
N ARG A 74 8.02 13.74 0.15
CA ARG A 74 9.47 13.54 0.00
C ARG A 74 10.25 13.97 1.25
N SER A 75 9.81 15.02 1.94
CA SER A 75 10.45 15.47 3.20
C SER A 75 10.19 14.54 4.38
N GLU A 76 9.30 13.55 4.21
CA GLU A 76 8.96 12.58 5.24
C GLU A 76 10.11 11.57 5.43
N THR A 77 11.10 12.00 6.21
CA THR A 77 12.25 11.25 6.73
C THR A 77 11.87 10.07 7.63
N VAL A 78 10.58 9.87 7.86
CA VAL A 78 10.03 8.82 8.72
C VAL A 78 10.17 7.43 8.08
N TRP A 79 10.17 7.31 6.76
CA TRP A 79 10.23 6.00 6.11
C TRP A 79 11.57 5.26 6.29
N PRO A 80 12.75 5.90 6.11
CA PRO A 80 14.03 5.30 6.46
C PRO A 80 14.09 4.89 7.93
N GLN A 81 13.66 5.76 8.85
CA GLN A 81 13.61 5.47 10.28
C GLN A 81 12.73 4.24 10.57
N ARG A 82 11.51 4.19 10.01
CA ARG A 82 10.61 3.04 10.16
C ARG A 82 11.17 1.77 9.55
N ALA A 83 11.91 1.87 8.44
CA ALA A 83 12.57 0.72 7.84
C ALA A 83 13.69 0.19 8.74
N GLU A 84 14.43 1.08 9.40
CA GLU A 84 15.45 0.70 10.39
C GLU A 84 14.82 0.09 11.64
N ASP A 85 13.79 0.72 12.21
CA ASP A 85 13.04 0.20 13.35
C ASP A 85 12.45 -1.19 13.04
N ALA A 86 11.87 -1.37 11.86
CA ALA A 86 11.34 -2.66 11.41
C ALA A 86 12.45 -3.71 11.25
N ARG A 87 13.65 -3.33 10.77
CA ARG A 87 14.80 -4.24 10.69
C ARG A 87 15.27 -4.66 12.07
N THR A 88 15.41 -3.73 13.01
CA THR A 88 15.80 -4.04 14.39
C THR A 88 14.78 -4.95 15.07
N GLN A 89 13.48 -4.68 14.89
CA GLN A 89 12.42 -5.56 15.39
C GLN A 89 12.49 -6.95 14.75
N LEU A 90 12.71 -7.02 13.44
CA LEU A 90 12.83 -8.29 12.73
C LEU A 90 14.06 -9.08 13.21
N GLU A 91 15.20 -8.44 13.43
CA GLU A 91 16.39 -9.08 14.02
C GLU A 91 16.14 -9.59 15.43
N SER A 92 15.47 -8.80 16.27
CA SER A 92 15.07 -9.24 17.61
C SER A 92 14.12 -10.45 17.56
N ALA A 93 13.17 -10.46 16.63
CA ALA A 93 12.25 -11.58 16.42
C ALA A 93 12.98 -12.83 15.89
N ARG A 94 13.97 -12.64 15.02
CA ARG A 94 14.83 -13.73 14.52
C ARG A 94 15.62 -14.41 15.64
N ALA A 95 16.04 -13.67 16.66
CA ALA A 95 16.74 -14.24 17.81
C ALA A 95 15.86 -15.19 18.64
N LEU A 96 14.53 -15.03 18.57
CA LEU A 96 13.56 -15.89 19.26
C LEU A 96 13.20 -17.16 18.46
N LEU A 97 13.68 -17.27 17.22
CA LEU A 97 13.43 -18.45 16.39
C LEU A 97 14.16 -19.67 16.94
N TRP A 98 13.52 -20.83 16.80
CA TRP A 98 14.14 -22.09 17.19
C TRP A 98 15.26 -22.45 16.22
N THR A 99 16.38 -22.93 16.74
CA THR A 99 17.48 -23.45 15.91
C THR A 99 17.61 -24.95 16.11
N ALA A 100 17.61 -25.71 15.02
CA ALA A 100 17.81 -27.16 15.05
C ALA A 100 18.66 -27.61 13.86
N ALA A 101 19.37 -28.72 13.99
CA ALA A 101 20.17 -29.27 12.88
C ALA A 101 19.30 -29.99 11.83
N SER A 102 18.07 -30.35 12.17
CA SER A 102 17.11 -30.96 11.27
C SER A 102 15.67 -30.74 11.73
N GLN A 103 14.71 -30.98 10.84
CA GLN A 103 13.29 -30.93 11.18
C GLN A 103 12.93 -31.90 12.32
N GLY A 104 13.42 -33.14 12.27
CA GLY A 104 13.13 -34.15 13.29
C GLY A 104 13.67 -33.77 14.67
N GLN A 105 14.82 -33.07 14.73
CA GLN A 105 15.34 -32.54 15.99
C GLN A 105 14.47 -31.40 16.53
N ALA A 106 14.00 -30.50 15.65
CA ALA A 106 13.08 -29.42 16.04
C ALA A 106 11.76 -30.00 16.60
N GLU A 107 11.23 -31.03 15.94
CA GLU A 107 10.03 -31.76 16.35
C GLU A 107 10.19 -32.40 17.73
N ALA A 108 11.25 -33.19 17.94
CA ALA A 108 11.50 -33.84 19.21
C ALA A 108 11.66 -32.81 20.35
N THR A 109 12.47 -31.78 20.14
CA THR A 109 12.71 -30.73 21.15
C THR A 109 11.42 -29.99 21.50
N LEU A 110 10.58 -29.69 20.50
CA LEU A 110 9.28 -29.05 20.73
C LEU A 110 8.33 -29.95 21.51
N GLN A 111 8.26 -31.24 21.17
CA GLN A 111 7.44 -32.20 21.90
C GLN A 111 7.88 -32.32 23.36
N ASP A 112 9.18 -32.43 23.62
CA ASP A 112 9.73 -32.53 24.98
C ASP A 112 9.42 -31.27 25.79
N ARG A 113 9.57 -30.08 25.20
CA ARG A 113 9.21 -28.81 25.85
C ARG A 113 7.72 -28.71 26.16
N LEU A 114 6.85 -29.07 25.22
CA LEU A 114 5.39 -29.06 25.46
C LEU A 114 5.00 -30.04 26.57
N ARG A 115 5.62 -31.22 26.62
CA ARG A 115 5.42 -32.20 27.69
C ARG A 115 5.90 -31.67 29.04
N GLU A 116 7.06 -31.04 29.09
CA GLU A 116 7.62 -30.43 30.30
C GLU A 116 6.71 -29.32 30.84
N MET A 117 6.25 -28.41 29.96
CA MET A 117 5.34 -27.31 30.33
C MET A 117 3.99 -27.83 30.83
N ALA A 118 3.42 -28.82 30.14
CA ALA A 118 2.17 -29.45 30.57
C ALA A 118 2.31 -30.15 31.92
N ALA A 119 3.41 -30.88 32.14
CA ALA A 119 3.69 -31.55 33.41
C ALA A 119 3.86 -30.55 34.56
N LYS A 120 4.59 -29.45 34.34
CA LYS A 120 4.73 -28.36 35.33
C LYS A 120 3.39 -27.72 35.69
N ALA A 121 2.51 -27.57 34.71
CA ALA A 121 1.17 -27.03 34.92
C ALA A 121 0.18 -28.05 35.51
N GLY A 122 0.55 -29.33 35.64
CA GLY A 122 -0.32 -30.41 36.13
C GLY A 122 -1.33 -30.93 35.11
N LEU A 123 -1.12 -30.68 33.81
CA LEU A 123 -1.98 -31.15 32.73
C LEU A 123 -1.63 -32.57 32.29
N THR A 124 -2.66 -33.40 32.12
CA THR A 124 -2.50 -34.73 31.51
C THR A 124 -2.64 -34.62 30.00
N ILE A 125 -1.55 -34.90 29.29
CA ILE A 125 -1.54 -34.96 27.81
C ILE A 125 -2.17 -36.27 27.38
N ARG A 126 -3.23 -36.17 26.58
CA ARG A 126 -3.89 -37.34 25.99
C ARG A 126 -3.33 -37.69 24.62
N GLU A 127 -3.09 -36.66 23.80
CA GLU A 127 -2.57 -36.83 22.44
C GLU A 127 -1.67 -35.66 22.10
N LEU A 128 -0.53 -35.96 21.49
CA LEU A 128 0.41 -34.99 20.94
C LEU A 128 0.80 -35.48 19.55
N SER A 129 0.36 -34.76 18.53
CA SER A 129 0.61 -35.13 17.13
C SER A 129 1.21 -33.95 16.37
N ILE A 130 2.19 -34.24 15.51
CA ILE A 130 2.76 -33.25 14.60
C ILE A 130 1.80 -33.12 13.42
N VAL A 131 1.36 -31.89 13.16
CA VAL A 131 0.56 -31.59 11.98
C VAL A 131 1.54 -31.16 10.90
N ALA A 132 1.60 -31.90 9.80
CA ALA A 132 2.37 -31.48 8.63
C ALA A 132 1.84 -30.11 8.15
N GLY A 133 2.54 -29.05 8.52
CA GLY A 133 2.27 -27.69 8.09
C GLY A 133 2.84 -27.42 6.71
N ASP A 134 2.54 -26.25 6.15
CA ASP A 134 3.13 -25.79 4.89
C ASP A 134 4.66 -25.85 4.97
N THR A 135 5.26 -26.84 4.30
CA THR A 135 6.72 -27.07 4.28
C THR A 135 7.48 -26.00 3.48
N LYS A 136 6.77 -25.01 2.95
CA LYS A 136 7.38 -23.89 2.23
C LYS A 136 8.14 -23.02 3.23
N PRO A 137 9.45 -22.80 3.01
CA PRO A 137 10.19 -21.83 3.82
C PRO A 137 9.54 -20.45 3.65
N THR A 138 9.45 -19.72 4.76
CA THR A 138 9.15 -18.29 4.75
C THR A 138 10.22 -17.56 3.93
N SER A 139 9.94 -16.35 3.46
CA SER A 139 10.90 -15.49 2.77
C SER A 139 12.26 -15.33 3.49
N ASP A 140 12.28 -15.62 4.79
CA ASP A 140 13.44 -15.58 5.69
C ASP A 140 14.14 -16.94 5.89
N GLY A 141 13.79 -17.97 5.13
CA GLY A 141 14.36 -19.32 5.24
C GLY A 141 13.90 -20.13 6.48
N ALA A 142 13.10 -19.54 7.37
CA ALA A 142 12.46 -20.23 8.49
C ALA A 142 11.34 -21.15 8.00
N ARG A 143 11.22 -22.33 8.59
CA ARG A 143 10.18 -23.31 8.27
C ARG A 143 9.16 -23.39 9.41
N PRO A 144 7.85 -23.35 9.12
CA PRO A 144 6.84 -23.50 10.15
C PRO A 144 6.67 -24.97 10.53
N LEU A 145 6.65 -25.23 11.82
CA LEU A 145 6.29 -26.51 12.42
C LEU A 145 5.00 -26.33 13.20
N ARG A 146 4.02 -27.22 12.98
CA ARG A 146 2.74 -27.20 13.71
C ARG A 146 2.59 -28.46 14.54
N VAL A 147 2.14 -28.29 15.77
CA VAL A 147 1.88 -29.38 16.70
C VAL A 147 0.48 -29.21 17.27
N ARG A 148 -0.28 -30.30 17.24
CA ARG A 148 -1.59 -30.38 17.87
C ARG A 148 -1.45 -31.13 19.19
N LEU A 149 -1.94 -30.49 20.24
CA LEU A 149 -1.94 -31.00 21.60
C LEU A 149 -3.39 -31.13 22.06
N ILE A 150 -3.75 -32.32 22.56
CA ILE A 150 -5.03 -32.56 23.22
C ILE A 150 -4.75 -32.90 24.68
N VAL A 151 -5.25 -32.05 25.57
CA VAL A 151 -5.13 -32.23 27.03
C VAL A 151 -6.48 -32.50 27.66
N ASP A 152 -6.47 -33.25 28.76
CA ASP A 152 -7.63 -33.37 29.63
C ASP A 152 -7.84 -32.03 30.36
N MET A 153 -9.10 -31.61 30.47
CA MET A 153 -9.48 -30.35 31.10
C MET A 153 -10.01 -30.59 32.52
N SER A 154 -9.40 -31.55 33.22
CA SER A 154 -9.71 -31.94 34.59
C SER A 154 -9.53 -30.80 35.60
N ASP A 155 -8.60 -29.87 35.34
CA ASP A 155 -8.43 -28.63 36.11
C ASP A 155 -8.28 -27.42 35.17
N ARG A 156 -9.16 -26.42 35.31
CA ARG A 156 -9.10 -25.17 34.54
C ARG A 156 -7.90 -24.32 34.92
N VAL A 157 -7.46 -24.38 36.18
CA VAL A 157 -6.30 -23.63 36.69
C VAL A 157 -5.02 -24.14 36.02
N ALA A 158 -4.90 -25.46 35.84
CA ALA A 158 -3.81 -26.10 35.12
C ALA A 158 -3.73 -25.62 33.66
N LEU A 159 -4.86 -25.49 32.97
CA LEU A 159 -4.89 -24.98 31.60
C LEU A 159 -4.41 -23.52 31.51
N THR A 160 -4.87 -22.66 32.42
CA THR A 160 -4.41 -21.27 32.45
C THR A 160 -2.94 -21.16 32.81
N GLY A 161 -2.43 -22.00 33.72
CA GLY A 161 -1.01 -22.07 34.06
C GLY A 161 -0.15 -22.47 32.86
N PHE A 162 -0.59 -23.47 32.09
CA PHE A 162 0.08 -23.86 30.85
C PHE A 162 0.11 -22.73 29.81
N LEU A 163 -1.02 -22.06 29.56
CA LEU A 163 -1.05 -20.95 28.60
C LEU A 163 -0.17 -19.78 29.06
N SER A 164 -0.11 -19.52 30.36
CA SER A 164 0.82 -18.53 30.94
C SER A 164 2.27 -18.93 30.70
N GLU A 165 2.64 -20.19 30.96
CA GLU A 165 4.01 -20.70 30.74
C GLU A 165 4.40 -20.62 29.26
N VAL A 166 3.50 -21.01 28.35
CA VAL A 166 3.72 -20.90 26.89
C VAL A 166 3.93 -19.43 26.48
N SER A 167 3.19 -18.49 27.08
CA SER A 167 3.34 -17.05 26.78
C SER A 167 4.64 -16.44 27.31
N GLN A 168 5.22 -17.03 28.35
CA GLN A 168 6.48 -16.58 28.97
C GLN A 168 7.72 -17.25 28.34
N SER A 169 7.53 -18.20 27.42
CA SER A 169 8.62 -18.90 26.76
C SER A 169 9.54 -17.91 26.03
N PRO A 170 10.88 -18.02 26.21
CA PRO A 170 11.84 -17.16 25.52
C PRO A 170 11.92 -17.45 24.02
N GLN A 171 11.34 -18.55 23.55
CA GLN A 171 11.31 -18.89 22.14
C GLN A 171 9.92 -18.65 21.56
N LEU A 172 9.86 -18.23 20.30
CA LEU A 172 8.60 -17.86 19.64
C LEU A 172 7.69 -19.09 19.47
N ILE A 173 6.70 -19.21 20.35
CA ILE A 173 5.65 -20.23 20.31
C ILE A 173 4.32 -19.49 20.12
N ILE A 174 3.64 -19.74 19.01
CA ILE A 174 2.37 -19.10 18.67
C ILE A 174 1.24 -20.11 18.86
N VAL A 175 0.23 -19.76 19.64
CA VAL A 175 -0.99 -20.57 19.72
C VAL A 175 -1.93 -20.12 18.60
N ASP A 176 -2.12 -20.96 17.59
CA ASP A 176 -2.98 -20.67 16.43
C ASP A 176 -4.46 -20.85 16.79
N THR A 177 -4.79 -21.98 17.43
CA THR A 177 -6.16 -22.37 17.71
C THR A 177 -6.27 -22.94 19.12
N LEU A 178 -7.22 -22.45 19.92
CA LEU A 178 -7.61 -23.04 21.20
C LEU A 178 -9.10 -23.41 21.13
N ARG A 179 -9.41 -24.71 21.22
CA ARG A 179 -10.78 -25.24 21.26
C ARG A 179 -11.04 -25.93 22.58
N LEU A 180 -11.96 -25.37 23.35
CA LEU A 180 -12.42 -25.95 24.61
C LEU A 180 -13.66 -26.80 24.35
N ARG A 181 -13.62 -28.07 24.77
CA ARG A 181 -14.76 -28.99 24.71
C ARG A 181 -15.15 -29.42 26.13
N PRO A 182 -15.78 -28.52 26.91
CA PRO A 182 -16.16 -28.81 28.30
C PRO A 182 -17.27 -29.85 28.43
N GLN A 183 -18.09 -30.03 27.38
CA GLN A 183 -19.20 -31.01 27.36
C GLN A 183 -18.78 -32.41 26.87
N ALA A 184 -17.52 -32.61 26.51
CA ALA A 184 -17.02 -33.95 26.20
C ALA A 184 -16.87 -34.77 27.49
N ALA A 185 -17.07 -36.08 27.41
CA ALA A 185 -16.72 -37.01 28.50
C ALA A 185 -15.45 -37.80 28.10
N PRO A 186 -14.29 -37.60 28.75
CA PRO A 186 -13.95 -36.52 29.69
C PRO A 186 -13.80 -35.14 28.99
N PRO A 187 -13.86 -34.01 29.74
CA PRO A 187 -13.66 -32.65 29.23
C PRO A 187 -12.28 -32.48 28.58
N ARG A 188 -12.18 -31.81 27.43
CA ARG A 188 -10.88 -31.71 26.71
C ARG A 188 -10.62 -30.32 26.19
N ALA A 189 -9.35 -29.94 26.13
CA ALA A 189 -8.88 -28.79 25.39
C ALA A 189 -7.97 -29.25 24.24
N GLU A 190 -8.21 -28.71 23.06
CA GLU A 190 -7.43 -28.94 21.85
C GLU A 190 -6.70 -27.64 21.51
N ILE A 191 -5.37 -27.72 21.45
CA ILE A 191 -4.47 -26.58 21.28
C ILE A 191 -3.62 -26.85 20.06
N GLU A 192 -3.67 -25.96 19.07
CA GLU A 192 -2.76 -25.98 17.93
C GLU A 192 -1.69 -24.92 18.15
N VAL A 193 -0.44 -25.37 18.11
CA VAL A 193 0.74 -24.56 18.35
C VAL A 193 1.59 -24.54 17.10
N ARG A 194 2.05 -23.34 16.72
CA ARG A 194 2.97 -23.12 15.61
C ARG A 194 4.28 -22.55 16.14
N VAL A 195 5.37 -23.10 15.64
CA VAL A 195 6.72 -22.64 15.90
C VAL A 195 7.42 -22.41 14.57
N LEU A 196 8.26 -21.39 14.52
CA LEU A 196 9.15 -21.15 13.39
C LEU A 196 10.56 -21.61 13.80
N TYR A 197 11.13 -22.50 12.99
CA TYR A 197 12.51 -22.96 13.20
C TYR A 197 13.39 -22.67 11.99
N ARG A 198 14.68 -22.50 12.25
CA ARG A 198 15.72 -22.35 11.24
C ARG A 198 16.71 -23.51 11.36
N GLU A 199 17.01 -24.12 10.22
CA GLU A 199 18.03 -25.16 10.14
C GLU A 199 19.41 -24.52 10.34
N GLN A 200 20.20 -25.05 11.27
CA GLN A 200 21.58 -24.60 11.44
C GLN A 200 22.38 -25.05 10.22
N ALA A 201 22.96 -24.09 9.48
CA ALA A 201 23.85 -24.40 8.38
C ALA A 201 25.03 -25.23 8.92
N LYS A 202 25.20 -26.44 8.38
CA LYS A 202 26.30 -27.33 8.72
C LYS A 202 27.62 -26.59 8.41
N ALA A 203 28.37 -26.21 9.44
CA ALA A 203 29.72 -25.66 9.24
C ALA A 203 30.53 -26.75 8.52
N SER A 204 30.96 -26.43 7.30
CA SER A 204 31.81 -27.31 6.48
C SER A 204 33.25 -27.15 6.91
#